data_AF-A0A936P0F7-F1
#
_entry.id   AF-A0A936P0F7-F1
#
_cell.length_a   1.000
_cell.length_b   1.000
_cell.length_c   1.000
_cell.angle_alpha   90.00
_cell.angle_beta   90.00
_cell.angle_gamma   90.00
#
_symmetry.space_group_name_H-M   'P 1'
#
loop_
_entity.id
_entity.type
_entity.pdbx_description
1 polymer ?
#
loop_
_entity_poly.entity_id
_entity_poly.type
_entity_poly.pdbx_seq_one_letter_code
_entity_poly.pdbx_strand_id
1 'polypeptide(L)' 'MNKRASGPPRRPRNPVAKAVRTPAFKQRVVPDKRWKNRLKETDKAPGEDPPRKEPDERES' A
#
# COMPACT_ATOMS: atom_id res chain seq x y z
N MET A 1 12.99 -33.38 -42.43
CA MET A 1 13.06 -31.91 -42.33
C MET A 1 12.01 -31.43 -41.33
N ASN A 2 12.42 -31.13 -40.10
CA ASN A 2 11.50 -30.77 -39.01
C ASN A 2 10.91 -29.36 -39.19
N LYS A 3 9.84 -29.24 -39.98
CA LYS A 3 8.99 -28.06 -39.97
C LYS A 3 8.02 -28.14 -38.79
N ARG A 4 8.46 -27.70 -37.61
CA ARG A 4 7.58 -27.31 -36.49
C ARG A 4 7.93 -25.89 -36.03
N ALA A 5 7.84 -24.94 -36.96
CA ALA A 5 8.00 -23.52 -36.66
C ALA A 5 6.68 -22.74 -36.77
N SER A 6 5.53 -23.42 -36.88
CA SER A 6 4.22 -22.79 -37.04
C SER A 6 3.41 -22.88 -35.75
N GLY A 7 3.91 -22.21 -34.70
CA GLY A 7 3.09 -21.79 -33.57
C GLY A 7 3.08 -20.26 -33.55
N PRO A 8 1.99 -19.61 -33.08
CA PRO A 8 2.06 -18.19 -32.79
C PRO A 8 3.27 -17.93 -31.86
N PRO A 9 3.98 -16.81 -32.05
CA PRO A 9 5.21 -16.55 -31.30
C PRO A 9 4.96 -16.66 -29.81
N ARG A 10 5.71 -17.54 -29.12
CA ARG A 10 5.64 -17.66 -27.65
C ARG A 10 6.08 -16.38 -26.92
N ARG A 11 6.70 -15.44 -27.63
CA ARG A 11 7.20 -14.15 -27.11
C ARG A 11 6.79 -12.99 -28.02
N PRO A 12 6.59 -11.78 -27.47
CA PRO A 12 6.28 -10.61 -28.27
C PRO A 12 7.42 -10.29 -29.22
N ARG A 13 7.09 -10.04 -30.48
CA ARG A 13 8.03 -9.50 -31.47
C ARG A 13 8.16 -7.98 -31.36
N ASN A 14 7.16 -7.32 -30.80
CA ASN A 14 7.17 -5.88 -30.60
C ASN A 14 8.18 -5.50 -29.50
N PRO A 15 9.17 -4.62 -29.78
CA PRO A 15 10.19 -4.22 -28.82
C PRO A 15 9.60 -3.55 -27.57
N VAL A 16 8.53 -2.76 -27.72
CA VAL A 16 7.83 -2.10 -26.61
C VAL A 16 7.18 -3.15 -25.69
N ALA A 17 6.49 -4.13 -26.28
CA ALA A 17 5.85 -5.21 -25.52
C ALA A 17 6.88 -6.09 -24.78
N LYS A 18 8.11 -6.17 -25.29
CA LYS A 18 9.23 -6.81 -24.58
C LYS A 18 9.73 -5.96 -23.42
N ALA A 19 9.89 -4.65 -23.63
CA ALA A 19 10.39 -3.71 -22.61
C ALA A 19 9.43 -3.59 -21.41
N VAL A 20 8.12 -3.46 -21.64
CA VAL A 20 7.11 -3.28 -20.57
C VAL A 20 7.04 -4.48 -19.62
N ARG A 21 7.45 -5.67 -20.07
CA ARG A 21 7.48 -6.88 -19.21
C ARG A 21 8.71 -6.97 -18.31
N THR A 22 9.62 -6.00 -18.37
CA THR A 22 10.78 -5.94 -17.48
C THR A 22 10.42 -5.23 -16.16
N PRO A 23 11.17 -5.48 -15.07
CA PRO A 23 10.93 -4.83 -13.77
C PRO A 23 11.00 -3.30 -13.81
N ALA A 24 11.66 -2.72 -14.80
CA ALA A 24 11.79 -1.27 -14.96
C ALA A 24 10.43 -0.57 -15.05
N PHE A 25 9.43 -1.22 -15.65
CA PHE A 25 8.08 -0.69 -15.87
C PHE A 25 7.04 -1.28 -14.90
N LYS A 26 7.47 -1.96 -13.84
CA LYS A 26 6.54 -2.49 -12.83
C LYS A 26 5.85 -1.34 -12.10
N GLN A 27 4.55 -1.49 -11.82
CA GLN A 27 3.81 -0.55 -10.99
C GLN A 27 4.50 -0.38 -9.63
N ARG A 28 4.80 0.87 -9.27
CA ARG A 28 5.39 1.24 -7.99
C ARG A 28 4.29 1.73 -7.06
N VAL A 29 4.26 1.18 -5.85
CA VAL A 29 3.37 1.66 -4.80
C VAL A 29 4.00 2.91 -4.20
N VAL A 30 3.26 4.01 -4.18
CA VAL A 30 3.66 5.23 -3.48
C VAL A 30 3.19 5.10 -2.02
N PRO A 31 4.08 5.27 -1.03
CA PRO A 31 3.67 5.27 0.37
C PRO A 31 2.64 6.38 0.64
N ASP A 32 1.47 6.03 1.18
CA ASP A 32 0.44 7.00 1.56
C ASP A 32 0.92 7.80 2.78
N LYS A 33 1.05 9.13 2.67
CA LYS A 33 1.51 10.02 3.74
C LYS A 33 0.72 9.89 5.06
N ARG A 34 -0.54 9.44 5.02
CA ARG A 34 -1.41 9.30 6.20
C ARG A 34 -1.18 8.01 6.98
N TRP A 35 -0.33 7.11 6.48
CA TRP A 35 -0.05 5.82 7.11
C TRP A 35 0.40 5.93 8.57
N LYS A 36 1.15 6.98 8.91
CA LYS A 36 1.67 7.21 10.27
C LYS A 36 0.57 7.54 11.28
N ASN A 37 -0.51 8.19 10.86
CA ASN A 37 -1.60 8.55 11.76
C ASN A 37 -2.48 7.34 12.04
N ARG A 38 -2.70 6.49 11.02
CA ARG A 38 -3.45 5.24 11.18
C ARG A 38 -2.78 4.29 12.16
N LEU A 39 -1.44 4.18 12.18
CA LEU A 39 -0.73 3.38 13.19
C LEU A 39 -0.97 3.92 14.61
N LYS A 40 -0.90 5.24 14.79
CA LYS A 40 -1.12 5.88 16.10
C LYS A 40 -2.55 5.72 16.61
N GLU A 41 -3.52 5.70 15.69
CA GLU A 41 -4.94 5.46 16.03
C GLU A 41 -5.20 4.00 16.39
N THR A 42 -4.51 3.03 15.78
CA THR A 42 -4.62 1.61 16.15
C THR A 42 -3.94 1.27 17.47
N ASP A 43 -2.91 2.03 17.87
CA ASP A 43 -2.22 1.86 19.15
C ASP A 43 -2.97 2.52 20.34
N LYS A 44 -3.97 3.38 20.07
CA LYS A 44 -4.88 3.87 21.10
C LYS A 44 -5.87 2.77 21.46
N ALA A 45 -5.53 1.99 22.47
CA ALA A 45 -6.45 1.07 23.12
C ALA A 45 -7.76 1.79 23.50
N PRO A 46 -8.94 1.16 23.33
CA PRO A 46 -10.21 1.75 23.73
C PRO A 46 -10.34 1.62 25.26
N GLY A 47 -9.82 2.60 26.01
CA GLY A 47 -9.88 2.54 27.48
C GLY A 47 -9.33 3.72 28.27
N GLU A 48 -8.90 4.81 27.64
CA GLU A 48 -8.63 6.05 28.40
C GLU A 48 -9.94 6.79 28.63
N ASP A 49 -10.57 6.50 29.78
CA ASP A 49 -11.58 7.36 30.37
C ASP A 49 -11.02 8.78 30.53
N PRO A 50 -11.77 9.84 30.17
CA PRO A 50 -11.30 11.20 30.39
C PRO A 50 -11.11 11.44 31.90
N PRO A 51 -10.08 12.19 32.32
CA PRO A 51 -9.85 12.47 33.73
C PRO A 51 -11.08 13.17 34.30
N ARG A 52 -11.69 12.53 35.30
CA ARG A 52 -12.84 13.06 36.04
C ARG A 52 -12.42 14.39 36.67
N LYS A 53 -12.97 15.51 36.19
CA LYS A 53 -12.81 16.80 36.88
C LYS A 53 -13.53 16.71 38.21
N GLU A 54 -12.78 16.68 39.32
CA GLU A 54 -13.36 16.91 40.64
C GLU A 54 -13.89 18.35 40.69
N PRO A 55 -15.15 18.58 41.09
CA PRO A 55 -15.63 19.94 41.33
C PRO A 55 -14.98 20.47 42.62
N ASP A 56 -14.28 21.59 42.51
CA ASP A 56 -13.69 22.32 43.63
C ASP A 56 -14.82 22.86 44.54
N GLU A 57 -15.10 22.16 45.63
CA GLU A 57 -15.99 22.64 46.69
C GLU A 57 -15.23 23.62 47.59
N ARG A 58 -15.05 24.86 47.13
CA ARG A 58 -14.64 25.99 47.99
C ARG A 58 -15.33 27.29 47.57
N GLU A 59 -16.59 27.42 47.95
CA GLU A 59 -17.17 28.73 48.28
C GLU A 59 -18.19 28.55 49.41
N SER A 60 -17.82 28.93 50.62
CA SER A 60 -18.70 29.24 51.76
C SER A 60 -17.94 30.17 52.71
#